data_AF-A0A965PJF7-F1
#
_entry.id   AF-A0A965PJF7-F1
#
_cell.length_a   1.000
_cell.length_b   1.000
_cell.length_c   1.000
_cell.angle_alpha   90.00
_cell.angle_beta   90.00
_cell.angle_gamma   90.00
#
_symmetry.space_group_name_H-M   'P 1'
#
loop_
_entity.id
_entity.type
_entity.pdbx_description
1 polymer ?
#
loop_
_entity_poly.entity_id
_entity_poly.type
_entity_poly.pdbx_seq_one_letter_code
_entity_poly.pdbx_strand_id
1 'polypeptide(L)'
;MIPIRKNELEYLEKYVKDKFIDRRKKIESEIHLETSKQIEKNFKGFLQKLNLEKSLKDLESAKEKLEKFQDSKDTYEDKLRKAVRVAAESIKEELQKWRTLRRWDQDSSNSDRLNNKSDDWFQNVDNVKYYLREKCADETQKLIERSDKFNEKIVLDVMQEEAQNILYSGQSIQDVWKYLGHTFKKANIEVQAPKAMLQLNK
;
A
#
# COMPACT_ATOMS: atom_id res chain seq x y z
N MET A 1 61.27 32.83 73.18
CA MET A 1 60.22 32.63 72.16
C MET A 1 60.79 31.67 71.12
N ILE A 2 60.16 30.54 70.86
CA ILE A 2 60.64 29.58 69.85
C ILE A 2 59.97 29.96 68.52
N PRO A 3 60.72 30.25 67.45
CA PRO A 3 60.14 30.55 66.15
C PRO A 3 59.46 29.32 65.56
N ILE A 4 58.36 29.54 64.83
CA ILE A 4 57.64 28.49 64.09
C ILE A 4 58.59 27.85 63.07
N ARG A 5 58.65 26.51 63.03
CA ARG A 5 59.46 25.79 62.05
C ARG A 5 58.78 25.87 60.69
N LYS A 6 59.57 25.89 59.60
CA LYS A 6 59.07 26.06 58.23
C LYS A 6 57.90 25.11 57.88
N ASN A 7 58.01 23.82 58.25
CA ASN A 7 56.97 22.83 57.99
C ASN A 7 55.66 23.12 58.74
N GLU A 8 55.75 23.68 59.96
CA GLU A 8 54.58 24.07 60.75
C GLU A 8 53.92 25.31 60.16
N LEU A 9 54.70 26.26 59.63
CA LEU A 9 54.19 27.43 58.92
C LEU A 9 53.44 27.03 57.64
N GLU A 10 54.03 26.18 56.79
CA GLU A 10 53.42 25.71 55.54
C GLU A 10 52.11 24.95 55.80
N TYR A 11 52.08 24.09 56.83
CA TYR A 11 50.86 23.41 57.25
C TYR A 11 49.79 24.40 57.72
N LEU A 12 50.15 25.36 58.58
CA LEU A 12 49.21 26.36 59.09
C LEU A 12 48.68 27.26 57.97
N GLU A 13 49.52 27.71 57.03
CA GLU A 13 49.10 28.48 55.86
C GLU A 13 48.12 27.72 54.99
N LYS A 14 48.41 26.44 54.70
CA LYS A 14 47.51 25.58 53.93
C LYS A 14 46.21 25.32 54.68
N TYR A 15 46.28 24.99 55.97
CA TYR A 15 45.12 24.74 56.81
C TYR A 15 44.19 25.97 56.89
N VAL A 16 44.77 27.16 57.09
CA VAL A 16 44.03 28.42 57.07
C VAL A 16 43.39 28.61 55.69
N LYS A 17 44.16 28.48 54.61
CA LYS A 17 43.64 28.63 53.25
C LYS A 17 42.47 27.68 52.96
N ASP A 18 42.61 26.40 53.30
CA ASP A 18 41.59 25.38 53.08
C ASP A 18 40.31 25.68 53.88
N LYS A 19 40.43 26.06 55.15
CA LYS A 19 39.27 26.46 55.98
C LYS A 19 38.52 27.66 55.41
N PHE A 20 39.23 28.67 54.92
CA PHE A 20 38.61 29.83 54.28
C PHE A 20 37.97 29.48 52.93
N ILE A 21 38.59 28.60 52.14
CA ILE A 21 38.01 28.10 50.88
C ILE A 21 36.72 27.33 51.16
N ASP A 22 36.71 26.40 52.12
CA ASP A 22 35.53 25.62 52.46
C ASP A 22 34.38 26.49 52.95
N ARG A 23 34.69 27.52 53.78
CA ARG A 23 33.66 28.47 54.22
C ARG A 23 33.12 29.30 53.06
N ARG A 24 33.97 29.77 52.13
CA ARG A 24 33.52 30.50 50.93
C ARG A 24 32.60 29.64 50.07
N LYS A 25 32.99 28.40 49.76
CA LYS A 25 32.14 27.46 49.00
C LYS A 25 30.76 27.26 49.63
N LYS A 26 30.72 27.14 50.96
CA LYS A 26 29.46 27.02 51.70
C LYS A 26 28.61 28.30 51.57
N ILE A 27 29.22 29.47 51.74
CA ILE A 27 28.53 30.76 51.59
C ILE A 27 28.03 30.94 50.15
N GLU A 28 28.83 30.61 49.14
CA GLU A 28 28.42 30.67 47.73
C GLU A 28 27.21 29.77 47.45
N SER A 29 27.19 28.56 48.03
CA SER A 29 26.03 27.66 47.92
C SER A 29 24.78 28.24 48.61
N GLU A 30 24.94 28.85 49.79
CA GLU A 30 23.87 29.54 50.51
C GLU A 30 23.33 30.74 49.71
N ILE A 31 24.22 31.55 49.12
CA ILE A 31 23.87 32.68 48.24
C ILE A 31 23.10 32.19 47.02
N HIS A 32 23.54 31.11 46.38
CA HIS A 32 22.86 30.55 45.21
C HIS A 32 21.44 30.11 45.55
N LEU A 33 21.25 29.37 46.66
CA LEU A 33 19.93 28.94 47.12
C LEU A 33 19.01 30.11 47.44
N GLU A 34 19.51 31.14 48.12
CA GLU A 34 18.72 32.33 48.46
C GLU A 34 18.37 33.12 47.19
N THR A 35 19.29 33.21 46.24
CA THR A 35 19.06 33.86 44.94
C THR A 35 17.94 33.15 44.17
N SER A 36 17.97 31.82 44.04
CA SER A 36 16.90 31.06 43.38
C SER A 36 15.54 31.30 44.04
N LYS A 37 15.45 31.28 45.38
CA LYS A 37 14.21 31.57 46.11
C LYS A 37 13.69 32.97 45.82
N GLN A 38 14.58 33.95 45.71
CA GLN A 38 14.21 35.33 45.48
C GLN A 38 13.79 35.58 44.03
N ILE A 39 14.36 34.87 43.06
CA ILE A 39 13.90 34.85 41.67
C ILE A 39 12.44 34.41 41.61
N GLU A 40 12.10 33.25 42.18
CA GLU A 40 10.73 32.72 42.16
C GLU A 40 9.71 33.69 42.77
N LYS A 41 10.03 34.29 43.92
CA LYS A 41 9.15 35.29 44.55
C LYS A 41 8.96 36.53 43.69
N ASN A 42 10.01 36.99 43.02
CA ASN A 42 10.01 38.24 42.27
C ASN A 42 9.55 38.08 40.82
N PHE A 43 9.52 36.86 40.28
CA PHE A 43 9.28 36.59 38.86
C PHE A 43 7.94 37.14 38.37
N LYS A 44 6.87 36.95 39.14
CA LYS A 44 5.55 37.51 38.81
C LYS A 44 5.59 39.04 38.70
N GLY A 45 6.22 39.71 39.66
CA GLY A 45 6.38 41.16 39.63
C GLY A 45 7.26 41.64 38.46
N PHE A 46 8.25 40.84 38.06
CA PHE A 46 9.08 41.10 36.89
C PHE A 46 8.27 41.01 35.59
N LEU A 47 7.44 39.97 35.42
CA LEU A 47 6.54 39.84 34.27
C LEU A 47 5.55 41.01 34.17
N GLN A 48 5.03 41.48 35.30
CA GLN A 48 4.13 42.63 35.37
C GLN A 48 4.85 43.92 34.97
N LYS A 49 6.05 44.17 35.47
CA LYS A 49 6.87 45.34 35.09
C LYS A 49 7.15 45.39 33.59
N LEU A 50 7.30 44.24 32.95
CA LEU A 50 7.54 44.12 31.51
C LEU A 50 6.25 44.10 30.68
N ASN A 51 5.06 44.14 31.31
CA ASN A 51 3.76 43.97 30.66
C ASN A 51 3.66 42.67 29.82
N LEU A 52 4.31 41.58 30.26
CA LEU A 52 4.37 40.30 29.53
C LEU A 52 3.40 39.23 30.04
N GLU A 53 2.74 39.45 31.19
CA GLU A 53 1.89 38.44 31.84
C GLU A 53 0.78 37.92 30.90
N LYS A 54 0.14 38.81 30.13
CA LYS A 54 -0.88 38.43 29.14
C LYS A 54 -0.28 37.66 27.96
N SER A 55 0.79 38.18 27.36
CA SER A 55 1.43 37.57 26.19
C SER A 55 1.98 36.17 26.49
N LEU A 56 2.55 35.98 27.69
CA LEU A 56 3.05 34.66 28.12
C LEU A 56 1.91 33.66 28.27
N LYS A 57 0.79 34.07 28.88
CA LYS A 57 -0.40 33.23 29.01
C LYS A 57 -1.06 32.90 27.67
N ASP A 58 -1.09 33.87 26.75
CA ASP A 58 -1.60 33.67 25.40
C ASP A 58 -0.71 32.66 24.64
N LEU A 59 0.61 32.74 24.80
CA LEU A 59 1.57 31.76 24.24
C LEU A 59 1.39 30.36 24.83
N GLU A 60 1.27 30.24 26.16
CA GLU A 60 1.02 28.97 26.84
C GLU A 60 -0.27 28.31 26.33
N SER A 61 -1.36 29.08 26.22
CA SER A 61 -2.63 28.57 25.71
C SER A 61 -2.54 28.17 24.24
N ALA A 62 -1.84 28.96 23.41
CA ALA A 62 -1.65 28.63 21.99
C ALA A 62 -0.84 27.34 21.82
N LYS A 63 0.22 27.16 22.61
CA LYS A 63 1.05 25.95 22.60
C LYS A 63 0.27 24.72 23.05
N GLU A 64 -0.47 24.82 24.15
CA GLU A 64 -1.30 23.71 24.65
C GLU A 64 -2.36 23.27 23.64
N LYS A 65 -3.00 24.22 22.94
CA LYS A 65 -3.97 23.91 21.88
C LYS A 65 -3.32 23.19 20.70
N LEU A 66 -2.12 23.61 20.31
CA LEU A 66 -1.37 22.98 19.23
C LEU A 66 -1.00 21.54 19.60
N GLU A 67 -0.44 21.32 20.79
CA GLU A 67 -0.05 19.99 21.27
C GLU A 67 -1.27 19.05 21.33
N LYS A 68 -2.39 19.50 21.91
CA LYS A 68 -3.64 18.71 21.93
C LYS A 68 -4.16 18.36 20.54
N PHE A 69 -4.05 19.28 19.59
CA PHE A 69 -4.45 19.01 18.21
C PHE A 69 -3.53 17.99 17.55
N GLN A 70 -2.21 18.10 17.75
CA GLN A 70 -1.23 17.14 17.22
C GLN A 70 -1.47 15.74 17.79
N ASP A 71 -1.63 15.61 19.11
CA ASP A 71 -1.93 14.34 19.76
C ASP A 71 -3.24 13.74 19.23
N SER A 72 -4.30 14.55 19.14
CA SER A 72 -5.59 14.10 18.61
C SER A 72 -5.49 13.68 17.15
N LYS A 73 -4.72 14.41 16.33
CA LYS A 73 -4.53 14.12 14.92
C LYS A 73 -3.80 12.79 14.75
N ASP A 74 -2.68 12.60 15.44
CA ASP A 74 -1.86 11.40 15.31
C ASP A 74 -2.65 10.17 15.76
N THR A 75 -3.38 10.27 16.88
CA THR A 75 -4.23 9.19 17.38
C THR A 75 -5.34 8.83 16.39
N TYR A 76 -5.97 9.84 15.79
CA TYR A 76 -7.05 9.64 14.82
C TYR A 76 -6.53 9.07 13.49
N GLU A 77 -5.40 9.59 13.00
CA GLU A 77 -4.74 9.10 11.79
C GLU A 77 -4.33 7.63 11.94
N ASP A 78 -3.74 7.25 13.08
CA ASP A 78 -3.40 5.87 13.40
C ASP A 78 -4.63 4.96 13.44
N LYS A 79 -5.75 5.45 13.99
CA LYS A 79 -7.02 4.70 14.00
C LYS A 79 -7.51 4.44 12.58
N LEU A 80 -7.47 5.44 11.70
CA LEU A 80 -7.88 5.29 10.30
C LEU A 80 -6.95 4.35 9.53
N ARG A 81 -5.62 4.50 9.69
CA ARG A 81 -4.62 3.60 9.07
C ARG A 81 -4.82 2.16 9.51
N LYS A 82 -5.09 1.92 10.80
CA LYS A 82 -5.42 0.59 11.32
C LYS A 82 -6.70 0.03 10.71
N ALA A 83 -7.75 0.84 10.60
CA ALA A 83 -9.00 0.41 9.98
C ALA A 83 -8.81 -0.03 8.52
N VAL A 84 -8.03 0.75 7.74
CA VAL A 84 -7.68 0.38 6.35
C VAL A 84 -6.90 -0.93 6.30
N ARG A 85 -5.88 -1.11 7.14
CA ARG A 85 -5.10 -2.36 7.20
C ARG A 85 -5.96 -3.57 7.55
N VAL A 86 -6.85 -3.45 8.54
CA VAL A 86 -7.75 -4.53 8.93
C VAL A 86 -8.70 -4.90 7.79
N ALA A 87 -9.27 -3.91 7.10
CA ALA A 87 -10.13 -4.16 5.94
C ALA A 87 -9.36 -4.82 4.79
N ALA A 88 -8.14 -4.36 4.51
CA ALA A 88 -7.26 -4.92 3.48
C ALA A 88 -6.88 -6.39 3.78
N GLU A 89 -6.55 -6.72 5.03
CA GLU A 89 -6.22 -8.09 5.43
C GLU A 89 -7.44 -9.01 5.31
N SER A 90 -8.63 -8.55 5.71
CA SER A 90 -9.88 -9.30 5.53
C SER A 90 -10.13 -9.64 4.06
N ILE A 91 -9.94 -8.67 3.16
CA ILE A 91 -10.07 -8.87 1.71
C ILE A 91 -9.02 -9.87 1.21
N LYS A 92 -7.76 -9.73 1.63
CA LYS A 92 -6.66 -10.62 1.25
C LYS A 92 -6.97 -12.07 1.63
N GLU A 93 -7.43 -12.32 2.84
CA GLU A 93 -7.85 -13.64 3.31
C GLU A 93 -9.01 -14.21 2.45
N GLU A 94 -10.03 -13.41 2.17
CA GLU A 94 -11.15 -13.84 1.32
C GLU A 94 -10.72 -14.16 -0.12
N LEU A 95 -9.89 -13.31 -0.72
CA LEU A 95 -9.36 -13.54 -2.06
C LEU A 95 -8.47 -14.78 -2.12
N GLN A 96 -7.68 -15.06 -1.08
CA GLN A 96 -6.91 -16.30 -0.99
C GLN A 96 -7.81 -17.55 -0.91
N LYS A 97 -8.91 -17.48 -0.16
CA LYS A 97 -9.91 -18.55 -0.09
C LYS A 97 -10.54 -18.79 -1.47
N TRP A 98 -11.05 -17.74 -2.11
CA TRP A 98 -11.71 -17.84 -3.42
C TRP A 98 -10.76 -18.31 -4.52
N ARG A 99 -9.53 -17.78 -4.54
CA ARG A 99 -8.47 -18.23 -5.44
C ARG A 99 -8.25 -19.74 -5.37
N THR A 100 -8.21 -20.30 -4.16
CA THR A 100 -8.01 -21.73 -3.95
C THR A 100 -9.23 -22.53 -4.42
N LEU A 101 -10.44 -22.11 -4.01
CA LEU A 101 -11.69 -22.78 -4.36
C LEU A 101 -11.94 -22.79 -5.87
N ARG A 102 -11.70 -21.66 -6.53
CA ARG A 102 -11.97 -21.46 -7.96
C ARG A 102 -10.77 -21.69 -8.87
N ARG A 103 -9.62 -22.04 -8.29
CA ARG A 103 -8.39 -22.40 -9.01
C ARG A 103 -7.90 -21.31 -9.97
N TRP A 104 -8.01 -20.04 -9.57
CA TRP A 104 -7.66 -18.87 -10.40
C TRP A 104 -6.20 -18.79 -10.88
N ASP A 105 -5.32 -19.63 -10.33
CA ASP A 105 -3.87 -19.59 -10.55
C ASP A 105 -3.32 -20.84 -11.26
N GLN A 106 -4.18 -21.69 -11.82
CA GLN A 106 -3.70 -22.90 -12.51
C GLN A 106 -3.12 -22.63 -13.91
N ASP A 107 -3.46 -21.50 -14.54
CA ASP A 107 -3.10 -21.25 -15.96
C ASP A 107 -2.19 -20.01 -16.19
N SER A 108 -1.81 -19.23 -15.17
CA SER A 108 -1.08 -17.96 -15.38
C SER A 108 0.39 -17.97 -14.95
N SER A 109 1.21 -17.24 -15.73
CA SER A 109 2.63 -16.98 -15.45
C SER A 109 2.82 -16.29 -14.09
N ASN A 110 4.00 -16.48 -13.50
CA ASN A 110 4.27 -16.26 -12.08
C ASN A 110 4.02 -14.81 -11.57
N SER A 111 3.88 -13.79 -12.42
CA SER A 111 3.81 -12.37 -12.05
C SER A 111 2.44 -11.88 -11.55
N ASP A 112 1.34 -12.52 -11.93
CA ASP A 112 -0.03 -12.09 -11.53
C ASP A 112 -0.60 -12.81 -10.31
N ARG A 113 0.24 -13.59 -9.64
CA ARG A 113 -0.17 -14.29 -8.43
C ARG A 113 -0.48 -13.31 -7.31
N LEU A 114 -1.64 -13.52 -6.70
CA LEU A 114 -2.09 -12.78 -5.52
C LEU A 114 -1.04 -12.77 -4.40
N ASN A 115 -0.26 -13.85 -4.27
CA ASN A 115 0.80 -14.00 -3.26
C ASN A 115 1.99 -13.06 -3.45
N ASN A 116 2.18 -12.49 -4.64
CA ASN A 116 3.28 -11.56 -4.91
C ASN A 116 2.88 -10.10 -4.61
N LYS A 117 1.62 -9.84 -4.29
CA LYS A 117 1.13 -8.49 -4.04
C LYS A 117 1.46 -8.08 -2.59
N SER A 118 1.98 -6.87 -2.42
CA SER A 118 2.33 -6.31 -1.11
C SER A 118 1.08 -5.88 -0.33
N ASP A 119 1.21 -5.63 0.98
CA ASP A 119 0.09 -5.14 1.78
C ASP A 119 -0.42 -3.76 1.31
N ASP A 120 0.47 -2.90 0.81
CA ASP A 120 0.08 -1.61 0.22
C ASP A 120 -0.75 -1.80 -1.06
N TRP A 121 -0.53 -2.88 -1.80
CA TRP A 121 -1.35 -3.22 -2.96
C TRP A 121 -2.80 -3.50 -2.54
N PHE A 122 -3.00 -4.23 -1.43
CA PHE A 122 -4.34 -4.54 -0.90
C PHE A 122 -5.02 -3.33 -0.25
N GLN A 123 -4.26 -2.35 0.24
CA GLN A 123 -4.81 -1.10 0.76
C GLN A 123 -5.30 -0.18 -0.37
N ASN A 124 -4.88 -0.40 -1.62
CA ASN A 124 -5.39 0.31 -2.78
C ASN A 124 -6.63 -0.40 -3.36
N VAL A 125 -7.79 0.25 -3.22
CA VAL A 125 -9.09 -0.29 -3.66
C VAL A 125 -9.14 -0.54 -5.17
N ASP A 126 -8.50 0.30 -5.98
CA ASP A 126 -8.58 0.17 -7.45
C ASP A 126 -7.77 -1.02 -7.94
N ASN A 127 -6.63 -1.30 -7.30
CA ASN A 127 -5.84 -2.51 -7.55
C ASN A 127 -6.66 -3.79 -7.29
N VAL A 128 -7.34 -3.86 -6.14
CA VAL A 128 -8.20 -4.98 -5.78
C VAL A 128 -9.36 -5.14 -6.76
N LYS A 129 -10.04 -4.04 -7.11
CA LYS A 129 -11.14 -4.06 -8.09
C LYS A 129 -10.68 -4.51 -9.46
N TYR A 130 -9.52 -4.05 -9.91
CA TYR A 130 -8.94 -4.45 -11.18
C TYR A 130 -8.72 -5.96 -11.23
N TYR A 131 -8.07 -6.53 -10.21
CA TYR A 131 -7.86 -7.98 -10.10
C TYR A 131 -9.18 -8.77 -10.11
N LEU A 132 -10.19 -8.30 -9.37
CA LEU A 132 -11.50 -8.95 -9.36
C LEU A 132 -12.20 -8.90 -10.72
N ARG A 133 -12.02 -7.81 -11.49
CA ARG A 133 -12.55 -7.71 -12.86
C ARG A 133 -11.85 -8.68 -13.80
N GLU A 134 -10.54 -8.84 -13.70
CA GLU A 134 -9.80 -9.84 -14.48
C GLU A 134 -10.32 -11.24 -14.18
N LYS A 135 -10.45 -11.62 -12.90
CA LYS A 135 -10.98 -12.95 -12.54
C LYS A 135 -12.44 -13.14 -12.93
N CYS A 136 -13.25 -12.09 -12.88
CA CYS A 136 -14.61 -12.13 -13.39
C CYS A 136 -14.65 -12.33 -14.91
N ALA A 137 -13.76 -11.67 -15.66
CA ALA A 137 -13.64 -11.85 -17.10
C ALA A 137 -13.21 -13.28 -17.46
N ASP A 138 -12.21 -13.83 -16.77
CA ASP A 138 -11.74 -15.22 -16.95
C ASP A 138 -12.89 -16.23 -16.77
N GLU A 139 -13.68 -16.07 -15.71
CA GLU A 139 -14.82 -16.94 -15.44
C GLU A 139 -15.94 -16.78 -16.47
N THR A 140 -16.20 -15.54 -16.87
CA THR A 140 -17.23 -15.24 -17.88
C THR A 140 -16.85 -15.82 -19.23
N GLN A 141 -15.57 -15.75 -19.61
CA GLN A 141 -15.06 -16.35 -20.83
C GLN A 141 -15.29 -17.87 -20.84
N LYS A 142 -14.97 -18.56 -19.74
CA LYS A 142 -15.23 -20.01 -19.59
C LYS A 142 -16.72 -20.36 -19.67
N LEU A 143 -17.60 -19.46 -19.24
CA LEU A 143 -19.05 -19.65 -19.40
C LEU A 143 -19.49 -19.43 -20.86
N ILE A 144 -18.95 -18.41 -21.53
CA ILE A 144 -19.22 -18.15 -22.95
C ILE A 144 -18.75 -19.32 -23.81
N GLU A 145 -17.60 -19.94 -23.48
CA GLU A 145 -17.08 -21.13 -24.17
C GLU A 145 -18.03 -22.34 -24.08
N ARG A 146 -18.98 -22.34 -23.14
CA ARG A 146 -20.03 -23.37 -23.02
C ARG A 146 -21.35 -22.96 -23.66
N SER A 147 -21.45 -21.74 -24.19
CA SER A 147 -22.67 -21.21 -24.78
C SER A 147 -22.95 -21.78 -26.15
N ASP A 148 -24.22 -21.78 -26.55
CA ASP A 148 -24.66 -22.22 -27.88
C ASP A 148 -23.95 -21.46 -29.01
N LYS A 149 -23.67 -20.18 -28.80
CA LYS A 149 -22.95 -19.34 -29.77
C LYS A 149 -21.50 -19.78 -29.96
N PHE A 150 -20.86 -20.25 -28.89
CA PHE A 150 -19.51 -20.81 -29.00
C PHE A 150 -19.53 -22.22 -29.61
N ASN A 151 -20.55 -23.03 -29.30
CA ASN A 151 -20.78 -24.30 -29.98
C ASN A 151 -21.02 -24.11 -31.48
N GLU A 152 -21.80 -23.09 -31.88
CA GLU A 152 -22.01 -22.71 -33.27
C GLU A 152 -20.66 -22.40 -33.96
N LYS A 153 -19.79 -21.63 -33.30
CA LYS A 153 -18.42 -21.41 -33.80
C LYS A 153 -17.65 -22.73 -33.98
N ILE A 154 -17.68 -23.65 -33.00
CA ILE A 154 -16.99 -24.95 -33.12
C ILE A 154 -17.54 -25.75 -34.30
N VAL A 155 -18.87 -25.77 -34.49
CA VAL A 155 -19.50 -26.43 -35.64
C VAL A 155 -19.01 -25.83 -36.95
N LEU A 156 -18.92 -24.51 -37.05
CA LEU A 156 -18.35 -23.84 -38.23
C LEU A 156 -16.89 -24.24 -38.48
N ASP A 157 -16.07 -24.31 -37.42
CA ASP A 157 -14.67 -24.74 -37.50
C ASP A 157 -14.56 -26.18 -38.07
N VAL A 158 -15.42 -27.11 -37.62
CA VAL A 158 -15.48 -28.49 -38.14
C VAL A 158 -15.96 -28.53 -39.59
N MET A 159 -16.99 -27.77 -39.93
CA MET A 159 -17.51 -27.70 -41.30
C MET A 159 -16.47 -27.14 -42.29
N GLN A 160 -15.64 -26.21 -41.84
CA GLN A 160 -14.50 -25.72 -42.60
C GLN A 160 -13.46 -26.82 -42.86
N GLU A 161 -13.12 -27.61 -41.85
CA GLU A 161 -12.20 -28.74 -41.98
C GLU A 161 -12.74 -29.81 -42.94
N GLU A 162 -14.01 -30.19 -42.82
CA GLU A 162 -14.68 -31.11 -43.75
C GLU A 162 -14.64 -30.60 -45.20
N ALA A 163 -14.93 -29.32 -45.40
CA ALA A 163 -14.87 -28.66 -46.70
C ALA A 163 -13.45 -28.72 -47.30
N GLN A 164 -12.41 -28.48 -46.49
CA GLN A 164 -11.01 -28.58 -46.91
C GLN A 164 -10.64 -30.02 -47.26
N ASN A 165 -11.04 -31.00 -46.44
CA ASN A 165 -10.76 -32.42 -46.69
C ASN A 165 -11.39 -32.89 -48.00
N ILE A 166 -12.63 -32.49 -48.30
CA ILE A 166 -13.29 -32.79 -49.57
C ILE A 166 -12.55 -32.16 -50.75
N LEU A 167 -12.09 -30.91 -50.62
CA LEU A 167 -11.31 -30.24 -51.66
C LEU A 167 -10.03 -31.01 -52.02
N TYR A 168 -9.38 -31.62 -51.03
CA TYR A 168 -8.15 -32.40 -51.21
C TYR A 168 -8.38 -33.91 -51.42
N SER A 169 -9.62 -34.38 -51.48
CA SER A 169 -9.96 -35.82 -51.55
C SER A 169 -9.74 -36.46 -52.94
N GLY A 170 -9.45 -35.66 -53.98
CA GLY A 170 -9.25 -36.14 -55.35
C GLY A 170 -10.54 -36.47 -56.12
N GLN A 171 -11.71 -36.08 -55.59
CA GLN A 171 -13.00 -36.21 -56.27
C GLN A 171 -13.14 -35.28 -57.49
N SER A 172 -14.15 -35.52 -58.33
CA SER A 172 -14.45 -34.65 -59.46
C SER A 172 -14.81 -33.24 -59.00
N ILE A 173 -14.45 -32.22 -59.79
CA ILE A 173 -14.72 -30.81 -59.45
C ILE A 173 -16.22 -30.54 -59.24
N GLN A 174 -17.09 -31.28 -59.93
CA GLN A 174 -18.54 -31.15 -59.82
C GLN A 174 -19.07 -31.69 -58.49
N ASP A 175 -18.58 -32.85 -58.05
CA ASP A 175 -18.96 -33.46 -56.78
C ASP A 175 -18.47 -32.63 -55.59
N VAL A 176 -17.24 -32.12 -55.68
CA VAL A 176 -16.66 -31.19 -54.70
C VAL A 176 -17.53 -29.94 -54.57
N TRP A 177 -17.91 -29.28 -55.67
CA TRP A 177 -18.76 -28.09 -55.62
C TRP A 177 -20.16 -28.36 -55.07
N LYS A 178 -20.74 -29.52 -55.36
CA LYS A 178 -22.05 -29.91 -54.83
C LYS A 178 -22.00 -30.11 -53.31
N TYR A 179 -20.96 -30.77 -52.81
CA TYR A 179 -20.75 -30.96 -51.38
C TYR A 179 -20.49 -29.63 -50.67
N LEU A 180 -19.56 -28.81 -51.20
CA LEU A 180 -19.25 -27.48 -50.67
C LEU A 180 -20.49 -26.59 -50.61
N GLY A 181 -21.32 -26.57 -51.66
CA GLY A 181 -22.57 -25.80 -51.67
C GLY A 181 -23.56 -26.21 -50.57
N HIS A 182 -23.63 -27.50 -50.23
CA HIS A 182 -24.45 -27.99 -49.12
C HIS A 182 -23.88 -27.58 -47.76
N THR A 183 -22.57 -27.70 -47.58
CA THR A 183 -21.86 -27.30 -46.35
C THR A 183 -22.00 -25.80 -46.11
N PHE A 184 -21.80 -24.96 -47.13
CA PHE A 184 -22.00 -23.51 -47.02
C PHE A 184 -23.46 -23.14 -46.71
N LYS A 185 -24.44 -23.81 -47.34
CA LYS A 185 -25.86 -23.56 -47.03
C LYS A 185 -26.21 -23.94 -45.59
N LYS A 186 -25.70 -25.07 -45.08
CA LYS A 186 -25.88 -25.49 -43.68
C LYS A 186 -25.23 -24.51 -42.70
N ALA A 187 -24.08 -23.96 -43.07
CA ALA A 187 -23.36 -22.94 -42.30
C ALA A 187 -23.98 -21.53 -42.43
N ASN A 188 -25.07 -21.39 -43.19
CA ASN A 188 -25.70 -20.12 -43.52
C ASN A 188 -24.75 -19.10 -44.19
N ILE A 189 -23.83 -19.60 -45.04
CA ILE A 189 -22.89 -18.80 -45.82
C ILE A 189 -23.37 -18.74 -47.26
N GLU A 190 -23.58 -17.52 -47.78
CA GLU A 190 -23.93 -17.32 -49.19
C GLU A 190 -22.71 -17.54 -50.08
N VAL A 191 -22.81 -18.48 -51.02
CA VAL A 191 -21.75 -18.77 -52.01
C VAL A 191 -22.37 -18.91 -53.40
N GLN A 192 -21.76 -18.25 -54.39
CA GLN A 192 -22.10 -18.42 -55.81
C GLN A 192 -21.09 -19.36 -56.47
N ALA A 193 -21.55 -20.52 -56.95
CA ALA A 193 -20.70 -21.45 -57.69
C ALA A 193 -20.35 -20.87 -59.09
N PRO A 194 -19.07 -20.86 -59.50
CA PRO A 194 -18.69 -20.43 -60.84
C PRO A 194 -19.32 -21.33 -61.90
N LYS A 195 -20.17 -20.76 -62.77
CA LYS A 195 -20.90 -21.51 -63.82
C LYS A 195 -19.99 -22.34 -64.74
N ALA A 196 -18.73 -21.93 -64.91
CA ALA A 196 -17.73 -22.64 -65.70
C ALA A 196 -17.31 -24.00 -65.10
N MET A 197 -17.37 -24.16 -63.77
CA MET A 197 -16.95 -25.39 -63.08
C MET A 197 -18.02 -26.50 -63.08
N LEU A 198 -19.26 -26.16 -63.46
CA LEU A 198 -20.42 -27.05 -63.50
C LEU A 198 -20.73 -27.57 -64.92
N GLN A 199 -19.99 -27.13 -65.93
CA GLN A 199 -20.19 -27.57 -67.31
C GLN A 199 -19.44 -28.88 -67.56
N LEU A 200 -20.15 -29.88 -68.09
CA LEU A 200 -19.55 -31.12 -68.58
C LEU A 200 -18.62 -30.80 -69.75
N ASN A 201 -17.36 -31.24 -69.69
CA ASN A 201 -16.63 -31.52 -70.93
C ASN A 201 -17.45 -32.60 -71.64
N LYS A 202 -18.06 -32.23 -72.76
CA LYS A 202 -18.77 -33.15 -73.65
C LYS A 202 -17.79 -34.15 -74.25
#